data_AF-A0A6V7JNL8-F1
#
_entry.id   AF-A0A6V7JNL8-F1
#
_cell.length_a   1.000
_cell.length_b   1.000
_cell.length_c   1.000
_cell.angle_alpha   90.00
_cell.angle_beta   90.00
_cell.angle_gamma   90.00
#
_symmetry.space_group_name_H-M   'P 1'
#
loop_
_entity.id
_entity.type
_entity.pdbx_description
1 polymer ?
#
loop_
_entity_poly.entity_id
_entity_poly.type
_entity_poly.pdbx_seq_one_letter_code
_entity_poly.pdbx_strand_id
1 'polypeptide(L)'
;MGIKDIFENTATLTGIARAKKGSAQLMVTEIVQKAGIEVNEEGTTAYVATEIELGNKVADQEFTADHPFLFYLEDEITGTILYMGRIVNPLETTGNTEASGVQLPIRQDDFVPQPA
;
A
#
# COMPACT_ATOMS: atom_id res chain seq x y z
N MET A 1 -17.07 -10.92 -4.08
CA MET A 1 -15.84 -11.76 -4.06
C MET A 1 -16.27 -13.20 -3.74
N GLY A 2 -16.05 -14.17 -4.63
CA GLY A 2 -16.66 -15.50 -4.59
C GLY A 2 -15.79 -16.64 -4.02
N ILE A 3 -14.63 -16.33 -3.44
CA ILE A 3 -13.70 -17.32 -2.91
C ILE A 3 -14.16 -17.72 -1.51
N LYS A 4 -14.68 -18.94 -1.37
CA LYS A 4 -15.23 -19.48 -0.11
C LYS A 4 -14.64 -20.84 0.25
N ASP A 5 -14.49 -21.72 -0.73
CA ASP A 5 -14.10 -23.13 -0.55
C ASP A 5 -12.83 -23.32 0.29
N ILE A 6 -11.84 -22.41 0.17
CA ILE A 6 -10.58 -22.51 0.93
C ILE A 6 -10.75 -22.28 2.43
N PHE A 7 -11.84 -21.63 2.85
CA PHE A 7 -12.17 -21.30 4.24
C PHE A 7 -13.14 -22.30 4.87
N GLU A 8 -13.57 -23.32 4.13
CA GLU A 8 -14.53 -24.32 4.60
C GLU A 8 -13.82 -25.63 5.02
N ASN A 9 -14.49 -26.41 5.86
CA ASN A 9 -14.05 -27.77 6.22
C ASN A 9 -14.06 -28.75 5.02
N THR A 10 -14.58 -28.33 3.88
CA THR A 10 -14.59 -29.06 2.60
C THR A 10 -13.39 -28.69 1.73
N ALA A 11 -12.55 -27.74 2.16
CA ALA A 11 -11.37 -27.28 1.43
C ALA A 11 -10.50 -28.46 1.00
N THR A 12 -10.09 -28.45 -0.27
CA THR A 12 -9.18 -29.44 -0.85
C THR A 12 -7.84 -28.79 -1.17
N LEU A 13 -6.91 -28.84 -0.20
CA LEU A 13 -5.59 -28.20 -0.28
C LEU A 13 -4.46 -29.24 -0.44
N THR A 14 -4.68 -30.26 -1.28
CA THR A 14 -3.78 -31.42 -1.43
C THR A 14 -2.40 -31.08 -1.97
N GLY A 15 -2.25 -29.93 -2.65
CA GLY A 15 -0.97 -29.40 -3.09
C GLY A 15 -0.11 -28.81 -1.95
N ILE A 16 -0.73 -28.44 -0.83
CA ILE A 16 -0.05 -27.90 0.35
C ILE A 16 0.30 -29.03 1.32
N ALA A 17 -0.69 -29.86 1.66
CA ALA A 17 -0.51 -31.00 2.54
C ALA A 17 -1.27 -32.22 2.02
N ARG A 18 -0.59 -33.37 1.98
CA ARG A 18 -1.24 -34.64 1.65
C ARG A 18 -1.93 -35.18 2.90
N ALA A 19 -3.26 -35.18 2.89
CA ALA A 19 -4.03 -35.84 3.93
C ALA A 19 -3.71 -37.34 3.92
N LYS A 20 -3.12 -37.86 5.01
CA LYS A 20 -3.08 -39.31 5.26
C LYS A 20 -4.46 -39.75 5.72
N LYS A 21 -4.82 -41.01 5.48
CA LYS A 21 -6.10 -41.56 5.94
C LYS A 21 -6.23 -41.35 7.47
N GLY A 22 -7.17 -40.50 7.89
CA GLY A 22 -7.36 -40.11 9.30
C GLY A 22 -6.73 -38.79 9.76
N SER A 23 -6.13 -37.98 8.87
CA SER A 23 -5.59 -36.66 9.23
C SER A 23 -6.68 -35.57 9.27
N ALA A 24 -6.47 -34.55 10.09
CA ALA A 24 -7.31 -33.35 10.16
C ALA A 24 -7.43 -32.68 8.78
N GLN A 25 -8.64 -32.19 8.46
CA GLN A 25 -8.89 -31.43 7.25
C GLN A 25 -8.16 -30.08 7.33
N LEU A 26 -7.40 -29.74 6.30
CA LEU A 26 -6.70 -28.45 6.21
C LEU A 26 -7.63 -27.43 5.56
N MET A 27 -7.79 -26.28 6.21
CA MET A 27 -8.48 -25.10 5.65
C MET A 27 -7.71 -23.83 6.00
N VAL A 28 -7.99 -22.76 5.29
CA VAL A 28 -7.53 -21.41 5.64
C VAL A 28 -8.49 -20.82 6.67
N THR A 29 -7.98 -20.44 7.84
CA THR A 29 -8.82 -19.85 8.89
C THR A 29 -8.90 -18.33 8.79
N GLU A 30 -7.81 -17.69 8.37
CA GLU A 30 -7.71 -16.23 8.30
C GLU A 30 -6.69 -15.83 7.22
N ILE A 31 -6.99 -14.73 6.51
CA ILE A 31 -6.03 -14.02 5.66
C ILE A 31 -6.12 -12.55 6.06
N VAL A 32 -5.01 -11.99 6.53
CA VAL A 32 -4.90 -10.56 6.86
C VAL A 32 -3.97 -9.90 5.86
N GLN A 33 -4.48 -8.89 5.14
CA GLN A 33 -3.67 -8.02 4.29
C GLN A 33 -3.52 -6.67 4.98
N LYS A 34 -2.28 -6.26 5.25
CA LYS A 34 -1.95 -4.94 5.78
C LYS A 34 -1.11 -4.19 4.75
N ALA A 35 -1.46 -2.95 4.51
CA ALA A 35 -0.75 -2.05 3.61
C ALA A 35 -0.67 -0.67 4.28
N GLY A 36 0.45 0.02 4.08
CA GLY A 36 0.68 1.38 4.55
C GLY A 36 1.40 2.16 3.47
N ILE A 37 0.98 3.41 3.28
CA ILE A 37 1.63 4.35 2.37
C ILE A 37 1.92 5.61 3.18
N GLU A 38 3.16 6.05 3.12
CA GLU A 38 3.58 7.35 3.63
C GLU A 38 3.85 8.25 2.43
N VAL A 39 3.25 9.44 2.44
CA VAL A 39 3.46 10.47 1.44
C VAL A 39 4.02 11.69 2.15
N ASN A 40 5.23 12.08 1.77
CA ASN A 40 5.88 13.28 2.26
C ASN A 40 6.57 14.01 1.10
N GLU A 41 6.95 15.26 1.33
CA GLU A 41 7.61 16.09 0.33
C GLU A 41 9.06 15.65 0.05
N GLU A 42 9.67 14.96 1.02
CA GLU A 42 11.03 14.42 0.91
C GLU A 42 11.13 13.17 0.02
N GLY A 43 9.98 12.58 -0.34
CA GLY A 43 9.87 11.42 -1.21
C GLY A 43 10.43 11.63 -2.63
N THR A 44 11.05 12.78 -2.91
CA THR A 44 11.81 13.09 -4.13
C THR A 44 12.87 14.17 -3.86
N THR A 45 14.04 13.80 -3.31
CA THR A 45 15.22 14.70 -3.29
C THR A 45 15.94 14.80 -4.65
N ALA A 46 15.42 14.20 -5.73
CA ALA A 46 16.01 14.37 -7.06
C ALA A 46 15.03 13.99 -8.18
N TYR A 47 14.22 14.94 -8.69
CA TYR A 47 13.82 14.84 -10.11
C TYR A 47 13.46 16.16 -10.81
N VAL A 48 13.35 17.32 -10.17
CA VAL A 48 13.03 18.55 -10.91
C VAL A 48 13.90 19.71 -10.45
N ALA A 49 15.13 19.74 -10.95
CA ALA A 49 15.87 20.98 -11.13
C ALA A 49 16.12 21.13 -12.62
N THR A 50 15.31 21.99 -13.26
CA THR A 50 15.40 22.46 -14.65
C THR A 50 14.88 21.52 -15.74
N GLU A 51 13.56 21.56 -15.98
CA GLU A 51 13.01 21.37 -17.31
C GLU A 51 12.77 22.76 -17.92
N ILE A 52 13.36 23.04 -19.09
CA ILE A 52 13.08 24.27 -19.83
C ILE A 52 11.85 23.98 -20.70
N GLU A 53 10.66 24.35 -20.23
CA GLU A 53 9.45 24.32 -21.05
C GLU A 53 9.43 25.54 -21.99
N LEU A 54 9.58 25.31 -23.30
CA LEU A 54 9.15 26.29 -24.30
C LEU A 54 7.61 26.22 -24.39
N GLY A 55 6.92 27.00 -23.55
CA GLY A 55 5.47 26.96 -23.41
C GLY A 55 4.69 27.48 -24.62
N ASN A 56 3.77 26.66 -25.14
CA ASN A 56 2.55 27.19 -25.75
C ASN A 56 1.70 27.79 -24.62
N LYS A 57 1.16 29.00 -24.83
CA LYS A 57 0.33 29.79 -23.90
C LYS A 57 -1.07 29.19 -23.63
N VAL A 58 -1.17 27.88 -23.46
CA VAL A 58 -2.39 27.24 -22.96
C VAL A 58 -2.27 27.29 -21.43
N ALA A 59 -3.28 27.86 -20.77
CA ALA A 59 -3.24 28.16 -19.34
C ALA A 59 -2.70 26.99 -18.51
N ASP A 60 -1.73 27.28 -17.63
CA ASP A 60 -1.23 26.34 -16.63
C ASP A 60 -2.43 25.82 -15.85
N GLN A 61 -2.69 24.52 -15.97
CA GLN A 61 -3.79 23.89 -15.27
C GLN A 61 -3.29 23.41 -13.91
N GLU A 62 -3.59 24.17 -12.87
CA GLU A 62 -3.29 23.78 -11.49
C GLU A 62 -4.16 22.60 -11.06
N PHE A 63 -3.53 21.61 -10.43
CA PHE A 63 -4.22 20.51 -9.76
C PHE A 63 -4.21 20.72 -8.25
N THR A 64 -5.40 20.78 -7.65
CA THR A 64 -5.58 20.96 -6.19
C THR A 64 -6.30 19.76 -5.61
N ALA A 65 -5.61 18.99 -4.77
CA ALA A 65 -6.15 17.82 -4.06
C ALA A 65 -6.62 18.16 -2.64
N ASP A 66 -7.47 19.18 -2.49
CA ASP A 66 -8.00 19.68 -1.22
C ASP A 66 -9.37 19.09 -0.81
N HIS A 67 -9.83 18.07 -1.54
CA HIS A 67 -11.12 17.40 -1.36
C HIS A 67 -10.97 15.89 -1.66
N PRO A 68 -11.95 15.03 -1.34
CA PRO A 68 -11.79 13.59 -1.47
C PRO A 68 -11.32 13.14 -2.85
N PHE A 69 -10.23 12.37 -2.90
CA PHE A 69 -9.61 11.91 -4.15
C PHE A 69 -9.26 10.42 -4.09
N LEU A 70 -9.09 9.83 -5.27
CA LEU A 70 -8.57 8.47 -5.45
C LEU A 70 -7.09 8.54 -5.83
N PHE A 71 -6.34 7.53 -5.42
CA PHE A 71 -4.97 7.35 -5.86
C PHE A 71 -4.70 5.87 -6.13
N TYR A 72 -3.71 5.60 -6.96
CA TYR A 72 -3.14 4.28 -7.14
C TYR A 72 -1.65 4.38 -7.46
N LEU A 73 -0.91 3.33 -7.17
CA LEU A 73 0.48 3.16 -7.59
C LEU A 73 0.52 2.04 -8.62
N GLU A 74 1.05 2.35 -9.80
CA GLU A 74 1.13 1.45 -10.94
C GLU A 74 2.59 1.19 -11.29
N ASP A 75 2.90 -0.06 -11.61
CA ASP A 75 4.14 -0.39 -12.31
C ASP A 75 3.98 -0.03 -13.79
N GLU A 76 4.66 1.03 -14.24
CA GLU A 76 4.55 1.59 -15.60
C GLU A 76 4.87 0.58 -16.71
N ILE A 77 5.73 -0.42 -16.45
CA ILE A 77 6.12 -1.39 -17.47
C ILE A 77 5.02 -2.44 -17.68
N THR A 78 4.43 -2.92 -16.58
CA THR A 78 3.46 -4.02 -16.62
C THR A 78 2.01 -3.56 -16.61
N GLY A 79 1.77 -2.30 -16.23
CA GLY A 79 0.44 -1.75 -15.97
C GLY A 79 -0.22 -2.31 -14.71
N THR A 80 0.57 -2.90 -13.80
CA THR A 80 0.02 -3.55 -12.61
C THR A 80 -0.24 -2.52 -11.51
N ILE A 81 -1.49 -2.46 -11.04
CA ILE A 81 -1.84 -1.66 -9.86
C ILE A 81 -1.33 -2.36 -8.60
N LEU A 82 -0.33 -1.77 -7.96
CA LEU A 82 0.29 -2.24 -6.72
C LEU A 82 -0.51 -1.80 -5.49
N TYR A 83 -1.04 -0.57 -5.54
CA TYR A 83 -1.84 0.02 -4.47
C TYR A 83 -2.97 0.84 -5.07
N MET A 84 -4.11 0.88 -4.37
CA MET A 84 -5.21 1.77 -4.72
C MET A 84 -5.94 2.17 -3.44
N GLY A 85 -6.34 3.44 -3.37
CA GLY A 85 -7.00 3.96 -2.18
C GLY A 85 -7.82 5.21 -2.46
N ARG A 86 -8.52 5.63 -1.41
CA ARG A 86 -9.30 6.86 -1.38
C ARG A 86 -8.92 7.64 -0.14
N ILE A 87 -8.56 8.91 -0.32
CA ILE A 87 -8.42 9.86 0.78
C ILE A 87 -9.73 10.66 0.86
N VAL A 88 -10.39 10.60 2.01
CA VAL A 88 -11.59 11.41 2.29
C VAL A 88 -11.22 12.65 3.09
N ASN A 89 -10.31 12.49 4.05
CA ASN A 89 -9.78 13.56 4.86
C ASN A 89 -8.27 13.34 5.08
N PRO A 90 -7.37 14.17 4.54
CA PRO A 90 -5.93 13.99 4.69
C PRO A 90 -5.42 14.27 6.12
N LEU A 91 -6.24 14.89 6.99
CA LEU A 91 -5.88 15.15 8.38
C LEU A 91 -6.24 13.98 9.31
N GLU A 92 -6.98 12.98 8.81
CA GLU A 92 -7.30 11.78 9.59
C GLU A 92 -6.14 10.79 9.55
N THR A 93 -5.29 10.84 10.57
CA THR A 93 -4.28 9.80 10.82
C THR A 93 -4.93 8.57 11.47
N THR A 94 -5.73 7.83 10.71
CA THR A 94 -6.26 6.55 11.19
C THR A 94 -5.26 5.44 10.91
N GLY A 95 -4.15 5.44 11.66
CA GLY A 95 -3.33 4.26 11.88
C GLY A 95 -3.79 3.58 13.17
N ASN A 96 -4.74 2.67 13.09
CA ASN A 96 -5.10 1.78 14.19
C ASN A 96 -3.96 0.79 14.46
N THR A 97 -2.95 1.26 15.19
CA THR A 97 -1.77 0.50 15.66
C THR A 97 -2.12 -0.57 16.72
N GLU A 98 -3.37 -0.72 17.13
CA GLU A 98 -3.74 -1.55 18.29
C GLU A 98 -4.31 -2.95 17.97
N ALA A 99 -4.19 -3.49 16.74
CA ALA A 99 -4.82 -4.79 16.41
C ALA A 99 -3.87 -5.94 15.98
N SER A 100 -2.54 -5.77 16.01
CA SER A 100 -1.61 -6.91 16.08
C SER A 100 -0.30 -6.41 16.66
N GLY A 101 0.12 -6.95 17.82
CA GLY A 101 1.29 -6.51 18.60
C GLY A 101 2.64 -6.64 17.91
N VAL A 102 2.83 -5.96 16.79
CA VAL A 102 4.11 -5.77 16.11
C VAL A 102 4.30 -4.27 15.93
N GLN A 103 4.85 -3.64 16.96
CA GLN A 103 5.42 -2.30 16.87
C GLN A 103 6.74 -2.41 16.10
N LEU A 104 6.79 -1.90 14.87
CA LEU A 104 8.07 -1.62 14.23
C LEU A 104 8.67 -0.38 14.91
N PRO A 105 9.92 -0.41 15.39
CA PRO A 105 10.54 0.76 15.99
C PRO A 105 10.83 1.77 14.89
N ILE A 106 10.18 2.93 14.94
CA ILE A 106 10.69 4.11 14.25
C ILE A 106 11.94 4.53 15.03
N ARG A 107 13.13 4.27 14.47
CA ARG A 107 14.39 4.68 15.09
C ARG A 107 14.49 6.21 14.98
N GLN A 108 14.44 6.89 16.13
CA GLN A 108 14.59 8.36 16.22
C GLN A 108 16.04 8.84 16.04
N ASP A 109 17.01 7.94 15.86
CA ASP A 109 18.44 8.28 15.87
C ASP A 109 19.08 8.49 14.48
N ASP A 110 18.35 8.29 13.38
CA ASP A 110 18.91 8.43 12.02
C ASP A 110 18.92 9.90 11.50
N PHE A 111 18.48 10.86 12.32
CA PHE A 111 18.37 12.27 11.94
C PHE A 111 19.46 13.14 12.59
N VAL A 112 20.71 13.00 12.11
CA VAL A 112 21.74 14.03 12.30
C VAL A 112 21.97 14.72 10.95
N PRO A 113 21.44 15.94 10.73
CA PRO A 113 21.78 16.69 9.53
C PRO A 113 23.27 17.03 9.55
N GLN A 114 24.00 16.65 8.51
CA GLN A 114 25.36 17.15 8.29
C GLN A 114 25.27 18.59 7.75
N PRO A 115 25.98 19.56 8.37
CA PRO A 115 26.00 20.92 7.86
C PRO A 115 26.77 21.01 6.53
N ALA A 116 26.40 22.03 5.74
CA ALA A 116 26.89 22.31 4.39
C ALA A 116 28.41 22.53 4.27
#